data_AF-A0A0L0MEK6-F1
#
_entry.id   AF-A0A0L0MEK6-F1
#
_cell.length_a   1.000
_cell.length_b   1.000
_cell.length_c   1.000
_cell.angle_alpha   90.00
_cell.angle_beta   90.00
_cell.angle_gamma   90.00
#
_symmetry.space_group_name_H-M   'P 1'
#
loop_
_entity.id
_entity.type
_entity.pdbx_description
1 polymer ?
#
loop_
_entity_poly.entity_id
_entity_poly.type
_entity_poly.pdbx_seq_one_letter_code
_entity_poly.pdbx_strand_id
1 'polypeptide(L)'
;METSFQGRMCGVCHGALRSRYFSLSKATEKVERSGGETIATVLSSTLMTDFCDESCRDEALAAIVSTLKVACQLFAVTAACSLCQREVDRRAPHVSIGILEFEDASQPWLMSARVLDDRELAVYCADCATPETAARAEAVDATAQ
;
A
#
# COMPACT_ATOMS: atom_id res chain seq x y z
N MET A 1 -6.61 -0.25 -27.48
CA MET A 1 -5.44 0.34 -26.79
C MET A 1 -5.44 -0.26 -25.41
N GLU A 2 -4.32 -0.86 -25.01
CA GLU A 2 -4.23 -1.47 -23.68
C GLU A 2 -4.12 -0.37 -22.61
N THR A 3 -4.77 -0.59 -21.47
CA THR A 3 -4.83 0.39 -20.37
C THR A 3 -4.20 -0.20 -19.12
N SER A 4 -3.66 0.64 -18.23
CA SER A 4 -3.04 0.21 -16.97
C SER A 4 -3.97 -0.59 -16.04
N PHE A 5 -5.27 -0.49 -16.26
CA PHE A 5 -6.31 -1.16 -15.50
C PHE A 5 -7.03 -2.27 -16.28
N GLN A 6 -6.53 -2.66 -17.45
CA GLN A 6 -7.21 -3.63 -18.30
C GLN A 6 -7.43 -4.98 -17.60
N GLY A 7 -8.67 -5.46 -17.62
CA GLY A 7 -9.07 -6.71 -16.99
C GLY A 7 -9.25 -6.64 -15.47
N ARG A 8 -8.99 -5.49 -14.85
CA ARG A 8 -9.24 -5.25 -13.42
C ARG A 8 -10.66 -4.71 -13.24
N MET A 9 -11.27 -5.09 -12.13
CA MET A 9 -12.67 -4.78 -11.81
C MET A 9 -12.75 -4.15 -10.42
N CYS A 10 -13.74 -3.29 -10.21
CA CYS A 10 -13.98 -2.69 -8.91
C CYS A 10 -14.33 -3.77 -7.87
N GLY A 11 -13.69 -3.71 -6.70
CA GLY A 11 -13.96 -4.62 -5.58
C GLY A 11 -15.31 -4.41 -4.89
N VAL A 12 -16.00 -3.30 -5.17
CA VAL A 12 -17.30 -2.97 -4.56
C VAL A 12 -18.44 -3.22 -5.54
N CYS A 13 -18.48 -2.48 -6.66
CA CYS A 13 -19.59 -2.59 -7.61
C CYS A 13 -19.39 -3.65 -8.70
N HIS A 14 -18.19 -4.27 -8.76
CA HIS A 14 -17.80 -5.21 -9.82
C HIS A 14 -17.89 -4.65 -11.25
N GLY A 15 -17.95 -3.33 -11.40
CA GLY A 15 -17.86 -2.64 -12.68
C GLY A 15 -16.43 -2.54 -13.18
N ALA A 16 -16.28 -2.23 -14.48
CA ALA A 16 -14.99 -1.93 -15.07
C ALA A 16 -14.38 -0.67 -14.44
N LEU A 17 -13.06 -0.67 -14.28
CA LEU A 17 -12.32 0.52 -13.86
C LEU A 17 -12.35 1.59 -14.97
N ARG A 18 -12.14 2.84 -14.56
CA ARG A 18 -12.14 4.02 -15.42
C ARG A 18 -10.72 4.56 -15.54
N SER A 19 -10.51 5.54 -16.42
CA SER A 19 -9.21 6.20 -16.59
C SER A 19 -8.65 6.73 -15.27
N ARG A 20 -9.51 7.24 -14.39
CA ARG A 20 -9.16 7.55 -13.00
C ARG A 20 -9.71 6.45 -12.10
N TYR A 21 -8.87 5.85 -11.28
CA TYR A 21 -9.22 4.74 -10.39
C TYR A 21 -8.36 4.75 -9.12
N PHE A 22 -8.74 3.95 -8.14
CA PHE A 22 -8.04 3.85 -6.85
C PHE A 22 -7.61 2.42 -6.60
N SER A 23 -6.46 2.21 -5.98
CA SER A 23 -6.00 0.88 -5.55
C SER A 23 -5.68 0.88 -4.06
N LEU A 24 -6.26 -0.09 -3.35
CA LEU A 24 -5.88 -0.40 -1.98
C LEU A 24 -4.75 -1.43 -2.01
N SER A 25 -3.66 -1.14 -1.31
CA SER A 25 -2.51 -2.03 -1.24
C SER A 25 -2.08 -2.28 0.20
N LYS A 26 -1.51 -3.46 0.42
CA LYS A 26 -0.78 -3.81 1.63
C LYS A 26 0.70 -3.87 1.27
N ALA A 27 1.54 -3.15 1.98
CA ALA A 27 2.98 -3.17 1.79
C ALA A 27 3.70 -3.64 3.06
N THR A 28 4.81 -4.35 2.87
CA THR A 28 5.87 -4.42 3.88
C THR A 28 6.91 -3.40 3.49
N GLU A 29 7.25 -2.47 4.38
CA GLU A 29 8.18 -1.39 4.09
C GLU A 29 9.09 -1.06 5.27
N LYS A 30 10.16 -0.32 4.98
CA LYS A 30 11.05 0.29 5.98
C LYS A 30 11.30 1.75 5.64
N VAL A 31 11.49 2.57 6.66
CA VAL A 31 11.66 4.03 6.54
C VAL A 31 13.04 4.44 7.01
N GLU A 32 13.76 5.16 6.17
CA GLU A 32 15.09 5.69 6.47
C GLU A 32 15.08 7.21 6.34
N ARG A 33 15.93 7.88 7.11
CA ARG A 33 16.20 9.32 6.92
C ARG A 33 17.53 9.48 6.22
N SER A 34 17.53 10.12 5.06
CA SER A 34 18.73 10.42 4.28
C SER A 34 18.68 11.87 3.84
N GLY A 35 19.72 12.65 4.14
CA GLY A 35 19.82 14.04 3.66
C GLY A 35 18.70 15.00 4.11
N GLY A 36 17.98 14.70 5.19
CA GLY A 36 16.80 15.47 5.63
C GLY A 36 15.48 15.01 5.01
N GLU A 37 15.53 14.09 4.04
CA GLU A 37 14.36 13.45 3.46
C GLU A 37 14.03 12.16 4.21
N THR A 38 12.75 11.78 4.17
CA THR A 38 12.27 10.49 4.68
C THR A 38 11.95 9.60 3.49
N ILE A 39 12.68 8.50 3.37
CA ILE A 39 12.59 7.56 2.24
C ILE A 39 11.94 6.28 2.72
N ALA A 40 10.86 5.87 2.06
CA ALA A 40 10.24 4.56 2.24
C ALA A 40 10.82 3.57 1.23
N THR A 41 11.33 2.43 1.70
CA THR A 41 11.65 1.29 0.84
C THR A 41 10.56 0.24 0.99
N VAL A 42 9.82 0.00 -0.09
CA VAL A 42 8.82 -1.06 -0.17
C VAL A 42 9.53 -2.39 -0.45
N LEU A 43 9.45 -3.32 0.49
CA LEU A 43 10.07 -4.64 0.44
C LEU A 43 9.16 -5.66 -0.24
N SER A 44 7.86 -5.57 0.02
CA SER A 44 6.82 -6.28 -0.72
C SER A 44 5.56 -5.42 -0.80
N SER A 45 4.77 -5.60 -1.85
CA SER A 45 3.47 -4.96 -2.00
C SER A 45 2.50 -5.92 -2.64
N THR A 46 1.29 -5.97 -2.08
CA THR A 46 0.17 -6.76 -2.57
C THR A 46 -0.99 -5.83 -2.85
N LEU A 47 -1.43 -5.80 -4.11
CA LEU A 47 -2.71 -5.20 -4.47
C LEU A 47 -3.83 -5.98 -3.77
N MET A 48 -4.62 -5.31 -2.95
CA MET A 48 -5.77 -5.92 -2.29
C MET A 48 -7.00 -5.83 -3.19
N THR A 49 -7.31 -4.61 -3.67
CA THR A 49 -8.47 -4.38 -4.51
C THR A 49 -8.40 -3.02 -5.21
N ASP A 50 -9.32 -2.79 -6.15
CA ASP A 50 -9.47 -1.54 -6.89
C ASP A 50 -10.86 -0.93 -6.76
N PHE A 51 -10.94 0.38 -6.94
CA PHE A 51 -12.18 1.14 -6.94
C PHE A 51 -12.30 2.00 -8.19
N CYS A 52 -13.46 1.96 -8.83
CA CYS A 52 -13.71 2.69 -10.08
C CYS A 52 -13.95 4.19 -9.89
N ASP A 53 -14.30 4.61 -8.68
CA ASP A 53 -14.57 6.00 -8.32
C ASP A 53 -14.44 6.23 -6.79
N GLU A 54 -14.54 7.50 -6.41
CA GLU A 54 -14.46 7.96 -5.02
C GLU A 54 -15.57 7.37 -4.14
N SER A 55 -16.77 7.13 -4.68
CA SER A 55 -17.87 6.57 -3.91
C SER A 55 -17.59 5.12 -3.49
N CYS A 56 -17.15 4.28 -4.43
CA CYS A 56 -16.78 2.90 -4.14
C CYS A 56 -15.59 2.83 -3.19
N ARG A 57 -14.61 3.73 -3.38
CA ARG A 57 -13.48 3.88 -2.47
C ARG A 57 -13.97 4.19 -1.05
N ASP A 58 -14.76 5.25 -0.89
CA ASP A 58 -15.14 5.77 0.42
C ASP A 58 -16.02 4.78 1.20
N GLU A 59 -16.88 4.04 0.51
CA GLU A 59 -17.65 2.94 1.10
C GLU A 59 -16.73 1.87 1.71
N ALA A 60 -15.75 1.39 0.93
CA ALA A 60 -14.80 0.37 1.40
C ALA A 60 -13.88 0.92 2.52
N LEU A 61 -13.41 2.15 2.38
CA LEU A 61 -12.54 2.78 3.36
C LEU A 61 -13.26 3.05 4.68
N ALA A 62 -14.54 3.42 4.66
CA ALA A 62 -15.32 3.60 5.88
C ALA A 62 -15.37 2.31 6.71
N ALA A 63 -15.56 1.16 6.05
CA ALA A 63 -15.54 -0.14 6.70
C ALA A 63 -14.16 -0.44 7.31
N ILE A 64 -13.07 -0.23 6.57
CA ILE A 64 -11.70 -0.46 7.07
C ILE A 64 -11.40 0.45 8.27
N VAL A 65 -11.58 1.76 8.10
CA VAL A 65 -11.26 2.77 9.12
C VAL A 65 -12.06 2.54 10.40
N SER A 66 -13.30 2.04 10.31
CA SER A 66 -14.12 1.72 11.49
C SER A 66 -13.50 0.63 12.40
N THR A 67 -12.59 -0.19 11.87
CA THR A 67 -11.90 -1.25 12.63
C THR A 67 -10.59 -0.77 13.26
N LEU A 68 -10.11 0.41 12.89
CA LEU A 68 -8.83 0.94 13.34
C LEU A 68 -9.01 1.84 14.56
N LYS A 69 -8.12 1.70 15.55
CA LYS A 69 -8.01 2.62 16.69
C LYS A 69 -7.33 3.93 16.30
N VAL A 70 -6.44 3.89 15.31
CA VAL A 70 -5.74 5.05 14.77
C VAL A 70 -5.62 4.87 13.27
N ALA A 71 -6.06 5.86 12.50
CA ALA A 71 -6.04 5.85 11.04
C ALA A 71 -5.39 7.13 10.50
N CYS A 72 -4.91 7.08 9.25
CA CYS A 72 -4.38 8.23 8.51
C CYS A 72 -3.33 9.03 9.28
N GLN A 73 -2.31 8.35 9.78
CA GLN A 73 -1.23 8.98 10.53
C GLN A 73 -0.29 9.73 9.59
N LEU A 74 0.43 10.73 10.13
CA LEU A 74 1.49 11.39 9.40
C LEU A 74 2.61 10.40 9.12
N PHE A 75 3.14 10.44 7.89
CA PHE A 75 4.28 9.63 7.52
C PHE A 75 5.53 10.06 8.30
N ALA A 76 6.00 9.17 9.18
CA ALA A 76 7.07 9.45 10.12
C ALA A 76 7.90 8.20 10.41
N VAL A 77 9.02 8.36 11.09
CA VAL A 77 9.92 7.26 11.48
C VAL A 77 9.31 6.40 12.60
N THR A 78 8.43 6.98 13.40
CA THR A 78 7.66 6.29 14.43
C THR A 78 6.17 6.56 14.21
N ALA A 79 5.35 5.54 14.46
CA ALA A 79 3.90 5.63 14.36
C ALA A 79 3.24 4.81 15.47
N ALA A 80 1.94 4.99 15.69
CA ALA A 80 1.16 4.10 16.54
C ALA A 80 0.59 2.96 15.68
N CYS A 81 0.58 1.74 16.20
CA CYS A 81 -0.09 0.62 15.54
C CYS A 81 -1.60 0.90 15.46
N SER A 82 -2.16 0.84 14.26
CA SER A 82 -3.56 1.13 13.97
C SER A 82 -4.56 0.19 14.67
N LEU A 83 -4.12 -0.99 15.15
CA LEU A 83 -4.98 -1.94 15.87
C LEU A 83 -4.78 -1.90 17.39
N CYS A 84 -3.53 -1.84 17.87
CA CYS A 84 -3.24 -1.96 19.31
C CYS A 84 -2.63 -0.72 19.95
N GLN A 85 -2.38 0.35 19.19
CA GLN A 85 -1.80 1.63 19.63
C GLN A 85 -0.37 1.56 20.20
N ARG A 86 0.26 0.39 20.21
CA ARG A 86 1.69 0.28 20.55
C ARG A 86 2.54 0.99 19.51
N GLU A 87 3.66 1.55 19.96
CA GLU A 87 4.62 2.21 19.07
C GLU A 87 5.17 1.23 18.02
N VAL A 88 5.33 1.72 16.80
CA VAL A 88 5.93 1.05 15.66
C VAL A 88 7.15 1.86 15.24
N ASP A 89 8.34 1.28 15.40
CA ASP A 89 9.56 1.81 14.79
C ASP A 89 9.56 1.42 13.31
N ARG A 90 9.36 2.41 12.44
CA ARG A 90 9.24 2.22 11.00
C ARG A 90 10.59 2.04 10.31
N ARG A 91 11.72 2.17 11.04
CA ARG A 91 13.05 1.81 10.52
C ARG A 91 13.21 0.31 10.33
N ALA A 92 12.51 -0.48 11.15
CA ALA A 92 12.36 -1.90 10.93
C ALA A 92 11.26 -2.18 9.89
N PRO A 93 11.32 -3.33 9.19
CA PRO A 93 10.21 -3.78 8.36
C PRO A 93 8.89 -3.79 9.14
N HIS A 94 7.88 -3.14 8.59
CA HIS A 94 6.54 -3.08 9.16
C HIS A 94 5.51 -3.18 8.04
N VAL A 95 4.27 -3.53 8.39
CA VAL A 95 3.17 -3.60 7.43
C VAL A 95 2.40 -2.28 7.45
N SER A 96 2.14 -1.73 6.27
CA SER A 96 1.25 -0.59 6.07
C SER A 96 0.15 -0.92 5.06
N ILE A 97 -0.97 -0.22 5.19
CA ILE A 97 -2.06 -0.21 4.20
C ILE A 97 -2.12 1.19 3.63
N GLY A 98 -2.02 1.29 2.31
CA GLY A 98 -2.11 2.54 1.58
C GLY A 98 -3.24 2.51 0.56
N ILE A 99 -3.70 3.69 0.20
CA ILE A 99 -4.54 3.87 -0.98
C ILE A 99 -3.87 4.85 -1.94
N LEU A 100 -3.80 4.41 -3.20
CA LEU A 100 -3.23 5.15 -4.30
C LEU A 100 -4.35 5.55 -5.26
N GLU A 101 -4.31 6.79 -5.71
CA GLU A 101 -5.12 7.27 -6.82
C GLU A 101 -4.29 7.29 -8.09
N PHE A 102 -4.86 6.75 -9.17
CA PHE A 102 -4.20 6.65 -10.46
C PHE A 102 -5.00 7.35 -11.55
N GLU A 103 -4.28 7.87 -12.53
CA GLU A 103 -4.79 8.19 -13.86
C GLU A 103 -4.05 7.36 -14.91
N ASP A 104 -4.79 6.70 -15.79
CA ASP A 104 -4.23 5.98 -16.93
C ASP A 104 -3.50 6.95 -17.86
N ALA A 105 -2.22 6.67 -18.06
CA ALA A 105 -1.33 7.45 -18.92
C ALA A 105 -0.77 6.58 -20.07
N SER A 106 -1.44 5.45 -20.33
CA SER A 106 -1.00 4.43 -21.27
C SER A 106 -0.85 5.01 -22.69
N GLN A 107 0.24 4.63 -23.33
CA GLN A 107 0.54 4.93 -24.73
C GLN A 107 0.45 3.62 -25.54
N PRO A 108 0.36 3.68 -26.88
CA PRO A 108 0.30 2.47 -27.72
C PRO A 108 1.45 1.47 -27.49
N TRP A 109 2.59 1.92 -26.99
CA TRP A 109 3.80 1.12 -26.75
C TRP A 109 4.11 0.87 -25.26
N LEU A 110 3.31 1.41 -24.33
CA LEU A 110 3.58 1.34 -22.90
C LEU A 110 2.28 1.42 -22.10
N MET A 111 1.98 0.38 -21.34
CA MET A 111 0.94 0.45 -20.31
C MET A 111 1.50 1.17 -19.09
N SER A 112 0.88 2.28 -18.70
CA SER A 112 1.34 3.08 -17.57
C SER A 112 0.19 3.82 -16.89
N ALA A 113 0.39 4.12 -15.61
CA ALA A 113 -0.48 4.98 -14.84
C ALA A 113 0.36 6.05 -14.13
N ARG A 114 -0.20 7.24 -13.99
CA ARG A 114 0.34 8.30 -13.15
C ARG A 114 -0.31 8.23 -11.79
N VAL A 115 0.49 8.22 -10.73
CA VAL A 115 0.00 8.38 -9.36
C VAL A 115 -0.42 9.85 -9.17
N LEU A 116 -1.66 10.07 -8.80
CA LEU A 116 -2.23 11.39 -8.51
C LEU A 116 -2.19 11.70 -7.00
N ASP A 117 -2.41 10.68 -6.18
CA ASP A 117 -2.39 10.77 -4.72
C ASP A 117 -1.89 9.45 -4.13
N ASP A 118 -1.20 9.53 -3.00
CA ASP A 118 -0.73 8.39 -2.22
C ASP A 118 -0.96 8.68 -0.73
N ARG A 119 -1.83 7.86 -0.13
CA ARG A 119 -2.26 8.06 1.24
C ARG A 119 -2.11 6.78 2.06
N GLU A 120 -1.31 6.87 3.11
CA GLU A 120 -1.27 5.85 4.15
C GLU A 120 -2.54 5.87 5.01
N LEU A 121 -3.15 4.70 5.18
CA LEU A 121 -4.36 4.52 5.97
C LEU A 121 -4.06 3.90 7.34
N ALA A 122 -3.19 2.89 7.36
CA ALA A 122 -2.88 2.12 8.56
C ALA A 122 -1.43 1.66 8.60
N VAL A 123 -0.89 1.53 9.81
CA VAL A 123 0.42 0.94 10.10
C VAL A 123 0.25 -0.08 11.22
N TYR A 124 0.92 -1.22 11.11
CA TYR A 124 0.80 -2.30 12.10
C TYR A 124 2.16 -2.65 12.72
N CYS A 125 2.15 -2.94 14.02
CA CYS A 125 3.28 -3.61 14.66
C CYS A 125 3.36 -5.08 14.21
N ALA A 126 4.54 -5.70 14.37
CA ALA A 126 4.80 -7.07 13.92
C ALA A 126 3.88 -8.13 14.55
N ASP A 127 3.37 -7.88 15.76
CA ASP A 127 2.41 -8.77 16.43
C ASP A 127 1.01 -8.69 15.83
N CYS A 128 0.62 -7.54 15.29
CA CYS A 128 -0.70 -7.33 14.68
C CYS A 128 -0.70 -7.69 13.19
N ALA A 129 0.43 -7.51 12.51
CA ALA A 129 0.65 -8.00 11.15
C ALA A 129 2.14 -8.26 10.95
N THR A 130 2.50 -9.52 10.74
CA THR A 130 3.89 -9.92 10.55
C THR A 130 4.40 -9.47 9.18
N PRO A 131 5.50 -8.69 9.11
CA PRO A 131 6.17 -8.33 7.87
C PRO A 131 6.67 -9.58 7.14
N GLU A 132 6.56 -9.61 5.81
CA GLU A 132 6.93 -10.80 5.02
C GLU A 132 8.45 -11.09 4.97
N THR A 133 9.28 -10.23 5.56
CA THR A 133 10.75 -10.31 5.49
C THR A 133 11.39 -11.24 6.50
N ALA A 134 10.98 -12.51 6.52
CA ALA A 134 11.65 -13.55 7.33
C ALA A 134 12.04 -14.84 6.56
N ALA A 135 11.70 -15.02 5.28
CA ALA A 135 11.89 -16.33 4.63
C ALA A 135 12.69 -16.35 3.32
N ARG A 136 13.18 -15.22 2.80
CA ARG A 136 13.75 -15.19 1.43
C ARG A 136 15.10 -14.50 1.25
N ALA A 137 15.70 -13.99 2.33
CA ALA A 137 17.06 -13.47 2.30
C ALA A 137 18.11 -14.55 2.63
N GLU A 138 17.79 -15.56 3.44
CA GLU A 138 18.73 -16.61 3.85
C GLU A 138 18.86 -17.76 2.83
N ALA A 139 17.97 -17.85 1.84
CA ALA A 139 18.00 -18.92 0.84
C ALA A 139 19.00 -18.67 -0.31
N VAL A 140 19.49 -17.44 -0.47
CA VAL A 140 20.45 -17.11 -1.55
C VAL A 140 21.90 -17.34 -1.12
N ASP A 141 22.19 -17.37 0.18
CA ASP A 141 23.56 -17.53 0.69
C ASP A 141 23.91 -18.99 1.05
N ALA A 142 22.92 -19.89 1.14
CA ALA A 142 23.13 -21.30 1.45
C ALA A 142 23.43 -22.19 0.22
N THR A 143 23.55 -21.62 -0.98
CA THR A 143 23.88 -22.39 -2.22
C THR A 143 25.22 -21.98 -2.84
N ALA A 144 26.02 -21.19 -2.13
CA ALA A 144 27.34 -20.74 -2.56
C ALA A 144 28.43 -21.14 -1.54
N GLN A 145 28.49 -22.42 -1.17
CA GLN A 145 29.68 -23.06 -0.60
C GLN A 145 29.85 -24.47 -1.16
#